data_AF-A0A6A7KNZ7-F1
#
_entry.id   AF-A0A6A7KNZ7-F1
#
_cell.length_a   1.000
_cell.length_b   1.000
_cell.length_c   1.000
_cell.angle_alpha   90.00
_cell.angle_beta   90.00
_cell.angle_gamma   90.00
#
_symmetry.space_group_name_H-M   'P 1'
#
loop_
_entity.id
_entity.type
_entity.pdbx_description
1 polymer ?
#
loop_
_entity_poly.entity_id
_entity_poly.type
_entity_poly.pdbx_seq_one_letter_code
_entity_poly.pdbx_strand_id
1 'polypeptide(L)' 'MPGPTGLHSHDLDFQMVYVLAGTCRFDYGPHGVHDLVAGDCVHQPPGVPHDLLSRSADCQILEITSPAEFSTQAL' A
#
# COMPACT_ATOMS: atom_id res chain seq x y z
N MET A 1 -0.97 -17.98 0.04
CA MET A 1 -1.20 -16.54 -0.17
C MET A 1 -0.29 -16.07 -1.29
N PRO A 2 -0.71 -15.12 -2.13
CA PRO A 2 0.21 -14.49 -3.08
C PRO A 2 1.40 -13.91 -2.30
N GLY A 3 2.59 -13.95 -2.88
CA GLY A 3 3.79 -13.39 -2.28
C GLY A 3 3.78 -11.86 -2.22
N PRO A 4 4.90 -11.26 -1.79
CA PRO A 4 5.08 -9.80 -1.77
C PRO A 4 4.87 -9.17 -3.15
N THR A 5 4.53 -7.88 -3.19
CA THR A 5 4.45 -7.12 -4.45
C THR A 5 5.81 -6.71 -5.00
N GLY A 6 6.86 -6.79 -4.17
CA GLY A 6 8.17 -6.25 -4.47
C GLY A 6 8.29 -4.80 -4.00
N LEU A 7 9.50 -4.36 -3.67
CA LEU A 7 9.77 -3.00 -3.24
C LEU A 7 9.57 -2.03 -4.41
N HIS A 8 8.72 -1.01 -4.22
CA HIS A 8 8.43 -0.01 -5.23
C HIS A 8 8.03 1.33 -4.62
N SER A 9 7.92 2.36 -5.45
CA SER A 9 7.34 3.65 -5.10
C SER A 9 6.47 4.19 -6.23
N HIS A 10 5.60 5.15 -5.89
CA HIS A 10 4.70 5.82 -6.83
C HIS A 10 5.07 7.29 -6.99
N ASP A 11 5.12 7.74 -8.24
CA ASP A 11 5.35 9.14 -8.63
C ASP A 11 4.00 9.87 -8.74
N LEU A 12 3.46 10.24 -7.59
CA LEU A 12 2.16 10.90 -7.41
C LEU A 12 2.22 11.91 -6.26
N ASP A 13 1.20 12.76 -6.13
CA ASP A 13 1.15 13.85 -5.13
C ASP A 13 0.41 13.44 -3.84
N PHE A 14 -0.49 12.46 -3.93
CA PHE A 14 -1.25 11.95 -2.80
C PHE A 14 -1.66 10.50 -3.04
N GLN A 15 -1.48 9.65 -2.03
CA GLN A 15 -2.04 8.31 -2.00
C GLN A 15 -2.52 7.96 -0.61
N MET A 16 -3.71 7.36 -0.55
CA MET A 16 -4.27 6.78 0.65
C MET A 16 -4.86 5.41 0.35
N VAL A 17 -4.58 4.48 1.24
CA VAL A 17 -5.13 3.11 1.25
C VAL A 17 -6.13 3.03 2.39
N TYR A 18 -7.32 2.48 2.12
CA TYR A 18 -8.33 2.12 3.10
C TYR A 18 -8.72 0.65 2.96
N VAL A 19 -8.68 -0.12 4.03
CA VAL A 19 -9.01 -1.55 3.98
C VAL A 19 -10.51 -1.74 4.14
N LEU A 20 -11.16 -2.26 3.10
CA LEU A 20 -12.60 -2.51 3.06
C LEU A 20 -12.96 -3.87 3.65
N ALA A 21 -12.12 -4.90 3.42
CA ALA A 21 -12.31 -6.26 3.92
C ALA A 21 -10.96 -6.99 4.05
N GLY A 22 -10.94 -8.01 4.92
CA GLY A 22 -9.75 -8.82 5.18
C GLY A 22 -8.62 -8.05 5.87
N THR A 23 -7.40 -8.49 5.61
CA THR A 23 -6.14 -7.94 6.15
C THR A 23 -5.05 -7.79 5.09
N CYS A 24 -4.15 -6.82 5.29
CA CYS A 24 -2.92 -6.64 4.53
C CYS A 24 -1.76 -6.18 5.43
N ARG A 25 -0.53 -6.43 5.00
CA ARG A 25 0.69 -6.03 5.70
C ARG A 25 1.61 -5.26 4.77
N PHE A 26 1.90 -4.01 5.11
CA PHE A 26 2.84 -3.17 4.37
C PHE A 26 4.13 -2.97 5.13
N ASP A 27 5.25 -2.97 4.41
CA ASP A 27 6.54 -2.44 4.86
C ASP A 27 6.74 -1.06 4.22
N TYR A 28 7.00 -0.03 5.03
CA TYR A 28 7.31 1.34 4.59
C TYR A 28 8.75 1.73 4.94
N GLY A 29 9.67 0.76 5.02
CA GLY A 29 11.09 0.94 5.26
C GLY A 29 11.36 1.69 6.58
N PRO A 30 11.82 2.96 6.55
CA PRO A 30 12.09 3.73 7.77
C PRO A 30 10.88 3.92 8.68
N HIS A 31 9.66 3.75 8.15
CA HIS A 31 8.43 3.87 8.93
C HIS A 31 7.94 2.53 9.50
N GLY A 32 8.64 1.43 9.22
CA GLY A 32 8.36 0.10 9.77
C GLY A 32 7.27 -0.69 9.05
N VAL A 33 6.95 -1.85 9.62
CA VAL A 33 5.96 -2.80 9.10
C VAL A 33 4.64 -2.65 9.85
N HIS A 34 3.54 -2.54 9.11
CA HIS A 34 2.20 -2.29 9.65
C HIS A 34 1.24 -3.37 9.16
N ASP A 35 0.53 -3.99 10.11
CA ASP A 35 -0.61 -4.87 9.85
C ASP A 35 -1.88 -4.03 9.86
N LEU A 36 -2.65 -4.08 8.78
CA LEU A 36 -3.90 -3.35 8.61
C LEU A 36 -5.07 -4.34 8.51
N VAL A 37 -6.17 -4.00 9.14
CA VAL A 37 -7.44 -4.73 9.09
C VAL A 37 -8.56 -3.86 8.53
N ALA A 38 -9.70 -4.45 8.21
CA ALA A 38 -10.87 -3.70 7.74
C ALA A 38 -11.21 -2.51 8.67
N GLY A 39 -11.33 -1.32 8.08
CA GLY A 39 -11.54 -0.07 8.79
C GLY A 39 -10.27 0.79 8.96
N ASP A 40 -9.09 0.18 8.86
CA ASP A 40 -7.81 0.90 8.94
C ASP A 40 -7.50 1.65 7.65
N CYS A 41 -6.73 2.73 7.79
CA CYS A 41 -6.21 3.48 6.66
C CYS A 41 -4.76 3.89 6.86
N VAL A 42 -4.05 4.06 5.75
CA VAL A 42 -2.69 4.59 5.72
C VAL A 42 -2.57 5.64 4.64
N HIS A 43 -2.01 6.79 5.01
CA HIS A 43 -1.49 7.75 4.05
C HIS A 43 -0.11 7.27 3.61
N GLN A 44 0.05 7.05 2.30
CA GLN A 44 1.33 6.70 1.69
C GLN A 44 1.90 7.99 1.10
N PRO A 45 2.91 8.62 1.76
CA PRO A 45 3.47 9.87 1.26
C PRO A 45 4.04 9.71 -0.16
N PRO A 46 4.00 10.76 -1.00
CA PRO A 46 4.65 10.77 -2.30
C PRO A 46 6.06 10.18 -2.29
N GLY A 47 6.31 9.23 -3.21
CA GLY A 47 7.61 8.59 -3.36
C GLY A 47 8.04 7.65 -2.22
N VAL A 48 7.18 7.33 -1.25
CA VAL A 48 7.54 6.40 -0.17
C VAL A 48 7.87 5.01 -0.73
N PRO A 49 9.07 4.46 -0.48
CA PRO A 49 9.38 3.07 -0.79
C PRO A 49 8.51 2.14 0.07
N HIS A 50 7.81 1.21 -0.56
CA HIS A 50 6.97 0.27 0.16
C HIS A 50 6.84 -1.10 -0.53
N ASP A 51 6.46 -2.12 0.25
CA ASP A 51 6.10 -3.45 -0.24
C ASP A 51 4.88 -3.98 0.53
N LEU A 52 3.90 -4.53 -0.21
CA LEU A 52 2.79 -5.28 0.36
C LEU A 52 3.21 -6.73 0.57
N LEU A 53 3.74 -7.01 1.76
CA LEU A 53 4.34 -8.28 2.15
C LEU A 53 3.34 -9.45 2.12
N SER A 54 2.10 -9.22 2.57
CA SER A 54 1.07 -10.24 2.58
C SER A 54 -0.33 -9.65 2.58
N ARG A 55 -1.29 -10.44 2.09
CA ARG A 55 -2.72 -10.12 2.13
C ARG A 55 -3.55 -11.38 2.32
N SER A 56 -4.65 -11.25 3.06
CA SER A 56 -5.69 -12.27 3.17
C SER A 56 -6.34 -12.58 1.81
N ALA A 57 -6.98 -13.74 1.68
CA ALA A 57 -7.61 -14.16 0.41
C ALA A 57 -8.82 -13.29 0.04
N ASP A 58 -9.48 -12.70 1.03
CA ASP A 58 -10.64 -11.80 0.94
C ASP A 58 -10.25 -10.32 1.03
N CYS A 59 -8.95 -9.99 0.96
CA CYS A 59 -8.47 -8.62 1.08
C CYS A 59 -9.06 -7.72 -0.03
N GLN A 60 -9.74 -6.65 0.38
CA GLN A 60 -10.20 -5.59 -0.49
C GLN A 60 -9.70 -4.25 0.04
N ILE A 61 -9.08 -3.47 -0.83
CA ILE A 61 -8.51 -2.16 -0.53
C ILE A 61 -9.10 -1.14 -1.49
N LEU A 62 -9.48 0.02 -0.96
CA LEU A 62 -9.71 1.22 -1.74
C LEU A 62 -8.42 2.04 -1.76
N GLU A 63 -7.94 2.34 -2.96
CA GLU A 63 -6.84 3.28 -3.18
C GLU A 63 -7.40 4.59 -3.73
N ILE A 64 -7.01 5.70 -3.09
CA ILE A 64 -7.34 7.05 -3.54
C ILE A 64 -6.03 7.73 -3.89
N THR A 65 -5.88 8.10 -5.17
CA THR A 65 -4.66 8.71 -5.70
C THR A 65 -4.93 10.06 -6.35
N SER A 66 -3.94 10.95 -6.30
CA SER A 66 -3.89 12.17 -7.09
C SER A 66 -2.43 12.42 -7.52
N PRO A 67 -2.15 12.66 -8.81
CA PRO A 67 -3.05 12.55 -9.95
C PRO A 67 -3.59 11.12 -10.14
N ALA A 68 -4.66 10.98 -10.93
CA ALA A 68 -5.27 9.67 -11.20
C ALA A 68 -4.35 8.75 -12.01
N GLU A 69 -3.56 9.33 -12.92
CA GLU A 69 -2.53 8.64 -13.70
C GLU A 69 -1.15 8.99 -13.12
N PHE A 70 -0.37 7.97 -12.80
CA PHE A 70 0.96 8.10 -12.23
C PHE A 70 1.84 6.92 -12.63
N SER A 71 3.16 7.05 -12.42
CA SER A 71 4.11 5.97 -12.68
C SER A 71 4.48 5.21 -11.41
N THR A 72 4.70 3.90 -11.55
CA THR A 72 5.24 3.04 -10.48
C THR A 72 6.66 2.62 -10.84
N GLN A 73 7.58 2.76 -9.90
CA GLN A 73 8.99 2.41 -10.07
C GLN A 73 9.36 1.27 -9.13
N ALA A 74 9.89 0.18 -9.67
CA ALA A 74 10.54 -0.85 -8.85
C ALA A 74 11.87 -0.31 -8.29
N LEU A 75 12.21 -0.69 -7.06
CA LEU A 75 13.39 -0.22 -6.33
C LEU A 75 14.34 -1.38 -5.96
#